data_AF-A0A1W9GQR9-F1
#
_entry.id   AF-A0A1W9GQR9-F1
#
_cell.length_a   1.000
_cell.length_b   1.000
_cell.length_c   1.000
_cell.angle_alpha   90.00
_cell.angle_beta   90.00
_cell.angle_gamma   90.00
#
_symmetry.space_group_name_H-M   'P 1'
#
loop_
_entity.id
_entity.type
_entity.pdbx_description
1 polymer ?
#
loop_
_entity_poly.entity_id
_entity_poly.type
_entity_poly.pdbx_seq_one_letter_code
_entity_poly.pdbx_strand_id
1 'polypeptide(L)'
;MDKQMLVLCTAAFLGGIVGGILSIQVLAPTSVGAQKPNGVNAEEFLLLDAKGKARAGLGLDANGEVGLVLRSKDGNRTLTLSPDDPLVIKLVERGGRILWGAP
;
A
#
# COMPACT_ATOMS: atom_id res chain seq x y z
N MET A 1 7.39 16.39 -61.01
CA MET A 1 6.56 15.93 -59.87
C MET A 1 5.14 16.31 -60.21
N ASP A 2 4.28 15.34 -60.47
CA ASP A 2 2.95 15.60 -61.06
C ASP A 2 2.03 16.31 -60.06
N LYS A 3 1.26 17.29 -60.55
CA LYS A 3 0.31 18.08 -59.74
C LYS A 3 -0.65 17.20 -58.93
N GLN A 4 -1.04 16.05 -59.47
CA GLN A 4 -1.88 15.06 -58.78
C GLN A 4 -1.18 14.43 -57.58
N MET A 5 0.12 14.16 -57.69
CA MET A 5 0.93 13.60 -56.61
C MET A 5 1.11 14.62 -55.46
N LEU A 6 1.27 15.91 -55.78
CA LEU A 6 1.32 16.97 -54.78
C LEU A 6 0.00 17.08 -53.99
N VAL A 7 -1.15 17.02 -54.68
CA VAL A 7 -2.49 17.08 -54.05
C VAL A 7 -2.77 15.87 -53.16
N LEU A 8 -2.33 14.68 -53.58
CA LEU A 8 -2.44 13.46 -52.77
C LEU A 8 -1.60 13.54 -51.50
N CYS A 9 -0.37 14.04 -51.58
CA CYS A 9 0.51 14.19 -50.42
C CYS A 9 -0.06 15.18 -49.39
N THR A 10 -0.60 16.32 -49.85
CA THR A 10 -1.19 17.31 -48.93
C THR A 10 -2.46 16.81 -48.27
N ALA A 11 -3.32 16.10 -49.01
CA ALA A 11 -4.54 15.50 -48.45
C ALA A 11 -4.22 14.42 -47.40
N ALA A 12 -3.25 13.54 -47.67
CA ALA A 12 -2.82 12.51 -46.73
C ALA A 12 -2.20 13.11 -45.45
N PHE A 13 -1.39 14.17 -45.60
CA PHE A 13 -0.76 14.83 -44.46
C PHE A 13 -1.80 15.50 -43.53
N LEU A 14 -2.76 16.22 -44.10
CA LEU A 14 -3.83 16.85 -43.34
C LEU A 14 -4.74 15.82 -42.66
N GLY A 15 -5.07 14.73 -43.35
CA GLY A 15 -5.84 13.62 -42.77
C GLY A 15 -5.12 12.96 -41.59
N GLY A 16 -3.80 12.78 -41.69
CA GLY A 16 -2.98 12.22 -40.61
C GLY A 16 -2.96 13.10 -39.36
N ILE A 17 -2.85 14.42 -39.51
CA ILE A 17 -2.87 15.35 -38.37
C ILE A 17 -4.24 15.32 -37.67
N VAL A 18 -5.32 15.42 -38.45
CA VAL A 18 -6.69 15.42 -37.90
C VAL A 18 -7.00 14.09 -37.21
N GLY A 19 -6.64 12.96 -37.83
CA GLY A 19 -6.80 11.64 -37.24
C GLY A 19 -5.98 11.44 -35.96
N GLY A 20 -4.75 11.95 -35.93
CA GLY A 20 -3.87 11.89 -34.76
C GLY A 20 -4.43 12.67 -33.57
N ILE A 21 -4.94 13.89 -33.79
CA ILE A 21 -5.54 14.73 -32.74
C ILE A 21 -6.80 14.09 -32.17
N LEU A 22 -7.67 13.54 -33.03
CA LEU A 22 -8.91 12.89 -32.60
C LEU A 22 -8.65 11.59 -31.81
N SER A 23 -7.63 10.82 -32.17
CA SER A 23 -7.25 9.59 -31.47
C SER A 23 -6.89 9.85 -30.00
N ILE A 24 -6.13 10.91 -29.72
CA ILE A 24 -5.68 11.24 -28.37
C ILE A 24 -6.84 11.72 -27.49
N GLN A 25 -7.83 12.43 -28.05
CA GLN A 25 -8.93 12.99 -27.27
C GLN A 25 -10.09 12.00 -27.06
N VAL A 26 -10.37 11.12 -28.02
CA VAL A 26 -11.52 10.19 -27.96
C VAL A 26 -11.16 8.86 -27.29
N LEU A 27 -9.92 8.39 -27.44
CA LEU A 27 -9.42 7.17 -26.79
C LEU A 27 -8.44 7.48 -25.65
N ALA A 28 -8.42 8.71 -25.13
CA ALA A 28 -7.74 8.97 -23.86
C ALA A 28 -8.23 7.91 -22.85
N PRO A 29 -7.35 7.03 -22.33
CA PRO A 29 -7.78 6.08 -21.33
C PRO A 29 -8.35 6.91 -20.19
N THR A 30 -9.65 6.75 -19.92
CA THR A 30 -10.28 7.32 -18.75
C THR A 30 -9.38 6.97 -17.59
N SER A 31 -8.74 7.98 -16.99
CA SER A 31 -7.89 7.77 -15.85
C SER A 31 -8.77 7.10 -14.82
N VAL A 32 -8.59 5.79 -14.63
CA VAL A 32 -9.25 5.06 -13.57
C VAL A 32 -8.69 5.71 -12.32
N GLY A 33 -9.45 6.64 -11.75
CA GLY A 33 -9.06 7.31 -10.53
C GLY A 33 -8.69 6.23 -9.55
N ALA A 34 -7.41 6.17 -9.17
CA ALA A 34 -6.95 5.28 -8.13
C ALA A 34 -7.94 5.44 -6.98
N GLN A 35 -8.59 4.34 -6.58
CA GLN A 35 -9.59 4.39 -5.51
C GLN A 35 -8.97 5.18 -4.37
N LYS A 36 -9.61 6.28 -3.98
CA LYS A 36 -9.18 7.09 -2.84
C LYS A 36 -8.94 6.11 -1.71
N PRO A 37 -7.70 5.90 -1.25
CA PRO A 37 -7.45 4.90 -0.25
C PRO A 37 -8.29 5.29 0.95
N ASN A 38 -9.22 4.42 1.35
CA ASN A 38 -9.90 4.54 2.63
C ASN A 38 -8.88 4.16 3.72
N GLY A 39 -7.85 4.99 3.85
CA GLY A 39 -6.85 4.90 4.89
C GLY A 39 -7.43 5.53 6.15
N VAL A 40 -7.38 4.79 7.23
CA VAL A 40 -7.58 5.35 8.57
C VAL A 40 -6.20 5.84 9.02
N ASN A 41 -6.09 7.09 9.45
CA ASN A 41 -4.91 7.58 10.15
C ASN A 41 -5.17 7.40 11.65
N ALA A 42 -4.37 6.57 12.31
CA ALA A 42 -4.45 6.32 13.74
C ALA A 42 -3.03 6.13 14.28
N GLU A 43 -2.82 6.51 15.53
CA GLU A 43 -1.57 6.23 16.26
C GLU A 43 -1.42 4.73 16.56
N GLU A 44 -2.54 4.01 16.66
CA GLU A 44 -2.56 2.57 16.93
C GLU A 44 -3.78 1.88 16.28
N PHE A 45 -3.56 0.66 15.77
CA PHE A 45 -4.57 -0.27 15.30
C PHE A 45 -4.63 -1.49 16.20
N LEU A 46 -5.79 -1.74 16.81
CA LEU A 46 -6.01 -2.89 17.68
C LEU A 46 -6.94 -3.91 17.03
N LEU A 47 -6.51 -5.17 16.99
CA LEU A 47 -7.39 -6.30 16.71
C LEU A 47 -8.01 -6.80 18.01
N LEU A 48 -9.31 -6.60 18.18
CA LEU A 48 -10.06 -7.06 19.36
C LEU A 48 -10.71 -8.43 19.10
N ASP A 49 -10.79 -9.27 20.14
CA ASP A 49 -11.63 -10.47 20.09
C ASP A 49 -13.10 -10.17 20.42
N ALA A 50 -13.95 -11.21 20.37
CA ALA A 50 -15.38 -11.10 20.63
C ALA A 50 -15.74 -10.58 22.04
N LYS A 51 -14.78 -10.57 22.98
CA LYS A 51 -14.95 -10.02 24.34
C LYS A 51 -14.37 -8.61 24.48
N GLY A 52 -13.88 -8.03 23.38
CA GLY A 52 -13.23 -6.72 23.37
C GLY A 52 -11.77 -6.74 23.81
N LYS A 53 -11.13 -7.91 23.96
CA LYS A 53 -9.72 -7.99 24.37
C LYS A 53 -8.79 -7.84 23.18
N ALA A 54 -7.77 -7.00 23.28
CA ALA A 54 -6.76 -6.83 22.24
C ALA A 54 -5.89 -8.09 22.05
N ARG A 55 -5.78 -8.54 20.80
CA ARG A 55 -5.08 -9.74 20.34
C ARG A 55 -4.00 -9.46 19.32
N ALA A 56 -4.04 -8.32 18.67
CA ALA A 56 -2.90 -7.76 17.97
C ALA A 56 -2.93 -6.23 18.05
N GLY A 57 -1.78 -5.61 17.90
CA GLY A 57 -1.61 -4.16 17.87
C GLY A 57 -0.56 -3.78 16.82
N LEU A 58 -0.84 -2.76 16.01
CA LEU A 58 0.15 -2.10 15.17
C LEU A 58 0.12 -0.61 15.51
N GLY A 59 1.23 -0.05 15.98
CA GLY A 59 1.27 1.35 16.37
C GLY A 59 2.60 1.73 16.99
N LEU A 60 2.59 2.89 17.63
CA LEU A 60 3.73 3.38 18.40
C LEU A 60 3.58 2.97 19.87
N ASP A 61 4.69 2.58 20.49
CA ASP A 61 4.73 2.32 21.92
C ASP A 61 4.89 3.63 22.73
N ALA A 62 5.05 3.52 24.06
CA ALA A 62 5.20 4.69 24.94
C ALA A 62 6.46 5.53 24.67
N ASN A 63 7.46 4.96 24.00
CA ASN A 63 8.68 5.64 23.60
C ASN A 63 8.60 6.18 22.16
N GLY A 64 7.51 5.91 21.44
CA GLY A 64 7.34 6.27 20.03
C GLY A 64 7.95 5.26 19.06
N GLU A 65 8.35 4.08 19.53
CA GLU A 65 8.92 3.00 18.71
C GLU A 65 7.80 2.24 18.01
N VAL A 66 8.01 1.86 16.74
CA VAL A 66 6.97 1.19 15.97
C VAL A 66 6.96 -0.31 16.27
N GLY A 67 5.78 -0.86 16.53
CA GLY A 67 5.65 -2.27 16.88
C GLY A 67 4.45 -2.96 16.25
N LEU A 68 4.63 -4.23 15.89
CA LEU A 68 3.55 -5.19 15.66
C LEU A 68 3.56 -6.22 16.77
N VAL A 69 2.46 -6.32 17.51
CA VAL A 69 2.30 -7.25 18.62
C VAL A 69 1.19 -8.23 18.29
N LEU A 70 1.41 -9.53 18.51
CA LEU A 70 0.38 -10.57 18.46
C LEU A 70 0.34 -11.32 19.79
N ARG A 71 -0.86 -11.48 20.34
CA ARG A 71 -1.07 -12.10 21.64
C ARG A 71 -1.91 -13.37 21.51
N SER A 72 -1.42 -14.46 22.09
CA SER A 72 -2.11 -15.75 22.12
C SER A 72 -3.46 -15.68 22.84
N LYS A 73 -4.34 -16.66 22.61
CA LYS A 73 -5.73 -16.65 23.12
C LYS A 73 -5.83 -16.69 24.63
N ASP A 74 -4.96 -17.48 25.23
CA ASP A 74 -4.77 -17.55 26.67
C ASP A 74 -4.02 -16.33 27.23
N GLY A 75 -3.38 -15.52 26.37
CA GLY A 75 -2.53 -14.40 26.75
C GLY A 75 -1.21 -14.82 27.40
N ASN A 76 -0.75 -16.05 27.17
CA ASN A 76 0.49 -16.57 27.74
C ASN A 76 1.70 -16.29 26.85
N ARG A 77 1.51 -15.98 25.58
CA ARG A 77 2.58 -15.72 24.63
C ARG A 77 2.31 -14.45 23.83
N THR A 78 3.38 -13.73 23.55
CA THR A 78 3.37 -12.50 22.78
C THR A 78 4.47 -12.60 21.73
N LEU A 79 4.09 -12.49 20.46
CA LEU A 79 5.05 -12.28 19.37
C LEU A 79 5.14 -10.78 19.12
N THR A 80 6.34 -10.23 19.16
CA THR A 80 6.62 -8.83 18.92
C THR A 80 7.53 -8.71 17.71
N LEU A 81 7.22 -7.75 16.84
CA LEU A 81 8.06 -7.28 15.76
C LEU A 81 8.34 -5.78 15.97
N SER A 82 9.58 -5.38 16.16
CA SER A 82 9.97 -3.97 16.28
C SER A 82 11.30 -3.74 15.57
N PRO A 83 11.40 -2.80 14.62
CA PRO A 83 12.66 -2.48 13.95
C PRO A 83 13.62 -1.70 14.86
N ASP A 84 13.12 -1.14 15.96
CA ASP A 84 13.89 -0.31 16.90
C ASP A 84 14.61 -1.17 17.96
N ASP A 85 14.29 -2.46 18.02
CA ASP A 85 14.86 -3.43 18.95
C ASP A 85 16.00 -4.26 18.31
N PRO A 86 17.13 -4.51 19.00
CA PRO A 86 18.20 -5.38 18.48
C PRO A 86 17.75 -6.80 18.12
N LEU A 87 16.71 -7.32 18.77
CA LEU A 87 16.02 -8.53 18.36
C LEU A 87 14.69 -8.11 17.75
N VAL A 88 14.71 -7.94 16.43
CA VAL A 88 13.57 -7.44 15.66
C VAL A 88 12.33 -8.31 15.86
N ILE A 89 12.51 -9.63 16.01
CA ILE A 89 11.44 -10.57 16.26
C ILE A 89 11.63 -11.25 17.61
N LYS A 90 10.62 -11.20 18.48
CA LYS A 90 10.65 -11.84 19.80
C LYS A 90 9.39 -12.63 20.08
N LEU A 91 9.55 -13.85 20.56
CA LEU A 91 8.48 -14.60 21.22
C LEU A 91 8.69 -14.56 22.72
N VAL A 92 7.76 -13.95 23.45
CA VAL A 92 7.86 -13.68 24.88
C VAL A 92 6.73 -14.39 25.61
N GLU A 93 7.05 -15.07 26.71
CA GLU A 93 6.08 -15.65 27.62
C GLU A 93 5.51 -14.60 28.59
N ARG A 94 4.33 -14.87 29.15
CA ARG A 94 3.78 -14.12 30.28
C ARG A 94 4.81 -14.08 31.41
N GLY A 95 5.20 -12.88 31.81
CA GLY A 95 6.29 -12.63 32.78
C GLY A 95 7.56 -12.06 32.15
N GLY A 96 7.61 -11.89 30.82
CA GLY A 96 8.72 -11.20 30.14
C GLY A 96 9.88 -12.10 29.72
N ARG A 97 9.79 -13.42 29.96
CA ARG A 97 10.81 -14.37 29.54
C ARG A 97 10.81 -14.50 28.01
N ILE A 98 11.93 -14.18 27.37
CA ILE A 98 12.12 -14.42 25.92
C ILE A 98 12.28 -15.92 25.71
N LEU A 99 11.36 -16.51 24.95
CA LEU A 99 11.38 -17.91 24.56
C LEU A 99 12.22 -18.12 23.29
N TRP A 100 12.19 -17.15 22.39
CA TRP A 100 12.94 -17.14 21.13
C TRP A 100 13.05 -15.71 20.60
N GLY A 101 14.07 -15.43 19.81
CA GLY A 101 14.09 -14.23 19.00
C GLY A 101 15.10 -14.28 17.86
N ALA A 102 14.97 -13.33 16.93
CA ALA A 102 15.81 -13.16 15.76
C ALA A 102 16.08 -11.67 15.50
N PRO A 103 17.24 -11.35 14.90
CA PRO A 103 17.51 -10.02 14.37
C PRO A 103 16.69 -9.74 13.10
#